data_AF-A0A7S2VJZ9-F1
#
_entry.id   AF-A0A7S2VJZ9-F1
#
_cell.length_a   1.000
_cell.length_b   1.000
_cell.length_c   1.000
_cell.angle_alpha   90.00
_cell.angle_beta   90.00
_cell.angle_gamma   90.00
#
_symmetry.space_group_name_H-M   'P 1'
#
loop_
_entity.id
_entity.type
_entity.pdbx_description
1 polymer ?
#
loop_
_entity_poly.entity_id
_entity_poly.type
_entity_poly.pdbx_seq_one_letter_code
_entity_poly.pdbx_strand_id
1 'polypeptide(L)'
;AIPKIAVAASPAQAAEKAKEFPGDEVVIKTQVLAGGRGLGHFKENNFQGGVHIIPKDKASEFADKMLGKTLVTKQTGATGKPCNTVMLAEKFQIKTEKYFAILMDRGSGGPIMIGSKTGGTSIEDI
;
A
#
# COMPACT_ATOMS: atom_id res chain seq x y z
N ALA A 1 -5.23 -12.93 12.04
CA ALA A 1 -5.35 -11.55 12.55
C ALA A 1 -5.06 -10.58 11.40
N ILE A 2 -5.77 -9.47 11.31
CA ILE A 2 -5.45 -8.39 10.37
C ILE A 2 -4.52 -7.38 11.07
N PRO A 3 -3.58 -6.72 10.36
CA PRO A 3 -2.74 -5.70 10.97
C PRO A 3 -3.57 -4.58 11.58
N LYS A 4 -3.12 -4.01 12.71
CA LYS A 4 -3.61 -2.70 13.14
C LYS A 4 -3.38 -1.71 12.00
N ILE A 5 -4.34 -0.81 11.76
CA ILE A 5 -4.23 0.25 10.75
C ILE A 5 -4.75 1.58 11.30
N ALA A 6 -4.24 2.67 10.75
CA ALA A 6 -4.70 4.03 10.99
C ALA A 6 -4.58 4.86 9.70
N VAL A 7 -5.52 5.77 9.46
CA VAL A 7 -5.51 6.65 8.28
C VAL A 7 -5.15 8.07 8.73
N ALA A 8 -4.36 8.76 7.91
CA ALA A 8 -3.97 10.16 8.11
C ALA A 8 -4.17 10.95 6.82
N ALA A 9 -4.67 12.18 6.96
CA ALA A 9 -4.86 13.14 5.88
C ALA A 9 -3.87 14.33 5.94
N SER A 10 -2.98 14.35 6.94
CA SER A 10 -1.91 15.33 7.05
C SER A 10 -0.62 14.72 7.61
N PRO A 11 0.56 15.33 7.37
CA PRO A 11 1.81 14.87 7.94
C PRO A 11 1.81 14.81 9.48
N ALA A 12 1.21 15.82 10.13
CA ALA A 12 1.06 15.85 11.58
C ALA A 12 0.18 14.70 12.09
N GLN A 13 -0.95 14.42 11.43
CA GLN A 13 -1.79 13.27 11.78
C GLN A 13 -1.04 11.95 11.60
N ALA A 14 -0.21 11.82 10.56
CA ALA A 14 0.60 10.62 10.35
C ALA A 14 1.60 10.41 11.50
N ALA A 15 2.26 11.46 11.98
CA ALA A 15 3.15 11.38 13.14
C ALA A 15 2.42 10.95 14.42
N GLU A 16 1.27 11.55 14.71
CA GLU A 16 0.48 11.18 15.90
C GLU A 16 -0.02 9.72 15.81
N LYS A 17 -0.55 9.31 14.66
CA LYS A 17 -1.03 7.95 14.45
C LYS A 17 0.10 6.92 14.51
N ALA A 18 1.32 7.25 14.08
CA ALA A 18 2.46 6.33 14.15
C ALA A 18 2.82 5.94 15.59
N LYS A 19 2.59 6.82 16.58
CA LYS A 19 2.83 6.54 18.01
C LYS A 19 1.94 5.44 18.55
N GLU A 20 0.76 5.24 17.97
CA GLU A 20 -0.23 4.26 18.44
C GLU A 20 0.14 2.79 18.11
N PHE A 21 1.11 2.57 17.23
CA PHE A 21 1.55 1.23 16.83
C PHE A 21 2.57 0.65 17.82
N PRO A 22 2.76 -0.68 17.90
CA PRO A 22 3.90 -1.27 18.61
C PRO A 22 5.23 -1.10 17.85
N GLY A 23 6.37 -1.32 18.51
CA GLY A 23 7.72 -1.32 17.91
C GLY A 23 8.24 0.08 17.52
N ASP A 24 9.27 0.14 16.67
CA ASP A 24 9.87 1.41 16.21
C ASP A 24 9.56 1.75 14.75
N GLU A 25 8.95 0.80 14.03
CA GLU A 25 8.67 0.91 12.60
C GLU A 25 7.19 0.68 12.29
N VAL A 26 6.73 1.33 11.23
CA VAL A 26 5.38 1.21 10.66
C VAL A 26 5.45 1.12 9.15
N VAL A 27 4.42 0.55 8.53
CA VAL A 27 4.27 0.54 7.07
C VAL A 27 3.38 1.72 6.67
N ILE A 28 3.89 2.66 5.88
CA ILE A 28 3.10 3.74 5.29
C ILE A 28 2.68 3.38 3.87
N LYS A 29 1.39 3.54 3.55
CA LYS A 29 0.79 3.14 2.27
C LYS A 29 -0.10 4.26 1.74
N THR A 30 0.23 4.77 0.56
CA THR A 30 -0.67 5.67 -0.18
C THR A 30 -2.01 5.00 -0.48
N GLN A 31 -3.09 5.74 -0.25
CA GLN A 31 -4.45 5.31 -0.58
C GLN A 31 -4.87 5.87 -1.94
N VAL A 32 -4.54 5.10 -2.97
CA VAL A 32 -4.93 5.36 -4.36
C VAL A 32 -5.68 4.13 -4.86
N LEU A 33 -6.78 4.35 -5.59
CA LEU A 33 -7.58 3.30 -6.23
C LEU A 33 -6.88 2.73 -7.47
N ALA A 34 -5.72 2.11 -7.25
CA ALA A 34 -4.94 1.36 -8.23
C ALA A 34 -3.95 0.42 -7.52
N GLY A 35 -3.63 -0.70 -8.17
CA GLY A 35 -2.55 -1.59 -7.78
C GLY A 35 -1.16 -1.07 -8.20
N GLY A 36 -0.11 -1.84 -7.91
CA GLY A 36 1.27 -1.49 -8.28
C GLY A 36 1.88 -0.32 -7.51
N ARG A 37 1.28 0.09 -6.39
CA ARG A 37 1.71 1.26 -5.59
C ARG A 37 3.16 1.19 -5.15
N GLY A 38 3.65 0.01 -4.74
CA GLY A 38 5.02 -0.16 -4.27
C GLY A 38 6.09 0.16 -5.33
N LEU A 39 5.78 -0.09 -6.61
CA LEU A 39 6.67 0.18 -7.76
C LEU A 39 6.34 1.50 -8.46
N GLY A 40 5.42 2.29 -7.91
CA GLY A 40 5.04 3.58 -8.49
C GLY A 40 6.04 4.70 -8.19
N HIS A 41 5.76 5.90 -8.69
CA HIS A 41 6.49 7.13 -8.35
C HIS A 41 5.54 8.33 -8.29
N PHE A 42 5.90 9.36 -7.54
CA PHE A 42 5.15 10.60 -7.45
C PHE A 42 5.65 11.62 -8.47
N LYS A 43 4.73 12.22 -9.23
CA LYS A 43 5.09 13.12 -10.34
C LYS A 43 5.80 14.39 -9.87
N GLU A 44 5.33 14.97 -8.78
CA GLU A 44 5.67 16.33 -8.36
C GLU A 44 7.05 16.41 -7.71
N ASN A 45 7.51 15.31 -7.09
CA ASN A 45 8.77 15.27 -6.36
C ASN A 45 9.66 14.06 -6.69
N ASN A 46 9.29 13.28 -7.72
CA ASN A 46 9.98 12.06 -8.14
C ASN A 46 10.20 11.04 -7.00
N PHE A 47 9.39 11.09 -5.95
CA PHE A 47 9.51 10.17 -4.82
C PHE A 47 9.11 8.75 -5.26
N GLN A 48 9.97 7.77 -5.00
CA GLN A 48 9.78 6.40 -5.48
C GLN A 48 8.99 5.58 -4.45
N GLY A 49 8.03 4.80 -4.95
CA GLY A 49 7.19 3.90 -4.18
C GLY A 49 6.08 4.60 -3.38
N GLY A 50 4.88 4.03 -3.43
CA GLY A 50 3.74 4.41 -2.58
C GLY A 50 3.56 3.54 -1.34
N VAL A 51 4.48 2.60 -1.07
CA VAL A 51 4.44 1.68 0.09
C VAL A 51 5.85 1.58 0.66
N HIS A 52 6.03 1.93 1.94
CA HIS A 52 7.34 1.92 2.60
C HIS A 52 7.26 1.38 4.03
N ILE A 53 8.28 0.67 4.47
CA ILE A 53 8.54 0.39 5.89
C ILE A 53 9.42 1.52 6.39
N ILE A 54 8.99 2.22 7.44
CA ILE A 54 9.66 3.42 7.93
C ILE A 54 9.76 3.41 9.45
N PRO A 55 10.81 4.05 10.02
CA PRO A 55 10.80 4.47 11.41
C PRO A 55 9.61 5.39 11.72
N LYS A 56 9.03 5.28 12.91
CA LYS A 56 7.84 6.05 13.31
C LYS A 56 8.05 7.57 13.32
N ASP A 57 9.23 8.01 13.72
CA ASP A 57 9.64 9.43 13.72
C ASP A 57 9.70 10.03 12.31
N LYS A 58 9.84 9.17 11.28
CA LYS A 58 9.82 9.55 9.86
C LYS A 58 8.42 9.59 9.24
N ALA A 59 7.36 9.25 9.98
CA ALA A 59 5.99 9.19 9.44
C ALA A 59 5.53 10.50 8.82
N SER A 60 5.82 11.65 9.46
CA SER A 60 5.47 12.97 8.91
C SER A 60 6.21 13.25 7.60
N GLU A 61 7.51 12.95 7.55
CA GLU A 61 8.35 13.22 6.37
C GLU A 61 7.87 12.41 5.15
N PHE A 62 7.56 11.13 5.33
CA PHE A 62 7.04 10.29 4.25
C PHE A 62 5.63 10.68 3.86
N ALA A 63 4.77 11.03 4.82
CA ALA A 63 3.42 11.51 4.51
C ALA A 63 3.45 12.81 3.70
N ASP A 64 4.34 13.76 4.02
CA ASP A 64 4.54 14.98 3.23
C ASP A 64 4.98 14.66 1.80
N LYS A 65 5.87 13.67 1.63
CA LYS A 65 6.30 13.20 0.30
C LYS A 65 5.19 12.57 -0.55
N MET A 66 4.07 12.17 0.04
CA MET A 66 2.97 11.47 -0.65
C MET A 66 1.67 12.29 -0.76
N LEU A 67 1.27 12.99 0.31
CA LEU A 67 -0.02 13.67 0.41
C LEU A 67 -0.08 14.87 -0.55
N GLY A 68 -1.25 15.03 -1.20
CA GLY A 68 -1.49 16.07 -2.19
C GLY A 68 -0.78 15.86 -3.53
N LYS A 69 -0.02 14.77 -3.67
CA LYS A 69 0.79 14.45 -4.87
C LYS A 69 0.16 13.32 -5.68
N THR A 70 0.59 13.19 -6.92
CA THR A 70 0.03 12.25 -7.88
C THR A 70 0.91 11.01 -7.98
N LEU A 71 0.41 9.87 -7.50
CA LEU A 71 1.08 8.58 -7.65
C LEU A 71 0.81 8.01 -9.05
N VAL A 72 1.89 7.74 -9.78
CA VAL A 72 1.90 7.01 -11.05
C VAL A 72 2.31 5.57 -10.79
N THR A 73 1.53 4.65 -11.34
CA THR A 73 1.78 3.20 -11.32
C THR A 73 1.55 2.65 -12.73
N LYS A 74 1.94 1.38 -12.96
CA LYS A 74 1.60 0.67 -14.21
C LYS A 74 0.09 0.69 -14.52
N GLN A 75 -0.76 0.66 -13.49
CA GLN A 75 -2.22 0.57 -13.65
C GLN A 75 -2.92 1.94 -13.78
N THR A 76 -2.30 3.03 -13.33
CA THR A 76 -2.88 4.38 -13.47
C THR A 76 -2.53 5.04 -14.80
N GLY A 77 -1.55 4.49 -15.54
CA GLY A 77 -0.94 5.14 -16.69
C GLY A 77 -0.24 6.46 -16.32
N ALA A 78 0.15 7.20 -17.36
CA ALA A 78 0.90 8.46 -17.21
C ALA A 78 0.11 9.56 -16.49
N THR A 79 -1.22 9.49 -16.41
CA THR A 79 -2.04 10.46 -15.68
C THR A 79 -1.88 10.33 -14.17
N GLY A 80 -1.62 9.14 -13.65
CA GLY A 80 -1.54 8.89 -12.21
C GLY A 80 -2.88 9.10 -11.49
N LYS A 81 -2.85 9.07 -10.17
CA LYS A 81 -4.00 9.42 -9.31
C LYS A 81 -3.52 10.21 -8.07
N PRO A 82 -4.29 11.20 -7.60
CA PRO A 82 -3.93 11.98 -6.43
C PRO A 82 -3.98 11.14 -5.15
N CYS A 83 -3.00 11.31 -4.28
CA CYS A 83 -2.94 10.74 -2.95
C CYS A 83 -3.45 11.76 -1.93
N ASN A 84 -4.70 11.61 -1.49
CA ASN A 84 -5.30 12.51 -0.50
C ASN A 84 -5.14 11.99 0.93
N THR A 85 -4.85 10.69 1.10
CA THR A 85 -4.66 10.06 2.40
C THR A 85 -3.58 8.99 2.35
N VAL A 86 -2.93 8.78 3.49
CA VAL A 86 -2.01 7.66 3.72
C VAL A 86 -2.56 6.76 4.81
N MET A 87 -2.27 5.46 4.71
CA MET A 87 -2.59 4.47 5.72
C MET A 87 -1.30 3.98 6.37
N LEU A 88 -1.23 4.11 7.69
CA LEU A 88 -0.23 3.46 8.51
C LEU A 88 -0.73 2.08 8.89
N ALA A 89 0.14 1.08 8.81
CA ALA A 89 -0.15 -0.28 9.22
C ALA A 89 0.98 -0.83 10.08
N GLU A 90 0.62 -1.70 11.01
CA GLU A 90 1.57 -2.44 11.83
C GLU A 90 2.52 -3.27 10.96
N LYS A 91 3.82 -3.23 11.30
CA LYS A 91 4.84 -4.05 10.64
C LYS A 91 4.75 -5.49 11.15
N PHE A 92 4.57 -6.43 10.22
CA PHE A 92 4.67 -7.86 10.50
C PHE A 92 5.95 -8.43 9.90
N GLN A 93 6.55 -9.41 10.58
CA GLN A 93 7.53 -10.28 9.94
C GLN A 93 6.81 -11.31 9.09
N ILE A 94 6.88 -11.12 7.77
CA ILE A 94 6.24 -12.01 6.81
C ILE A 94 7.19 -13.18 6.51
N LYS A 95 6.87 -14.37 7.01
CA LYS A 95 7.67 -15.59 6.75
C LYS A 95 7.38 -16.20 5.38
N THR A 96 6.13 -16.11 4.94
CA THR A 96 5.67 -16.67 3.66
C THR A 96 4.58 -15.78 3.09
N GLU A 97 4.69 -15.43 1.81
CA GLU A 97 3.64 -14.74 1.06
C GLU A 97 2.95 -15.73 0.12
N LYS A 98 1.62 -15.71 0.09
CA LYS A 98 0.78 -16.55 -0.78
C LYS A 98 -0.24 -15.67 -1.49
N TYR A 99 -0.69 -16.08 -2.67
CA TYR A 99 -1.81 -15.45 -3.35
C TYR A 99 -3.09 -16.24 -3.06
N PHE A 100 -4.18 -15.53 -2.80
CA PHE A 100 -5.51 -16.12 -2.67
C PHE A 100 -6.56 -15.15 -3.19
N ALA A 101 -7.45 -15.62 -4.05
CA ALA A 101 -8.56 -14.84 -4.59
C ALA A 101 -9.82 -15.71 -4.68
N ILE A 102 -10.97 -15.04 -4.51
CA ILE A 102 -12.29 -15.61 -4.75
C ILE A 102 -12.95 -14.72 -5.80
N LEU A 103 -13.44 -15.31 -6.88
CA LEU A 103 -14.10 -14.59 -7.96
C LEU A 103 -15.23 -15.44 -8.55
N MET A 104 -16.13 -14.78 -9.28
CA MET A 104 -17.15 -15.47 -10.08
C MET A 104 -16.53 -15.89 -11.40
N ASP A 105 -16.50 -17.19 -11.67
CA ASP A 105 -16.03 -17.73 -12.92
C ASP A 105 -17.21 -17.98 -13.87
N ARG A 106 -17.05 -17.49 -15.11
CA ARG A 106 -18.08 -17.61 -16.15
C ARG A 106 -18.16 -19.03 -16.69
N GLY A 107 -17.06 -19.79 -16.69
CA GLY A 107 -17.03 -21.16 -17.20
C GLY A 107 -17.83 -22.13 -16.34
N SER A 108 -17.64 -22.05 -15.02
CA SER A 108 -18.38 -22.83 -14.03
C SER A 108 -19.73 -22.22 -13.64
N GLY A 109 -19.98 -20.94 -13.95
CA GLY A 109 -21.22 -20.23 -13.60
C GLY A 109 -21.35 -19.97 -12.09
N GLY A 110 -20.23 -19.95 -11.35
CA GLY A 110 -20.24 -19.91 -9.89
C GLY A 110 -18.96 -19.34 -9.28
N PRO A 111 -18.88 -19.29 -7.95
CA PRO A 111 -17.67 -18.85 -7.26
C PRO A 111 -16.55 -19.88 -7.39
N ILE A 112 -15.33 -19.41 -7.70
CA ILE A 112 -14.10 -20.21 -7.67
C ILE A 112 -13.10 -19.61 -6.69
N MET A 113 -12.19 -20.45 -6.20
CA MET A 113 -11.05 -20.06 -5.40
C MET A 113 -9.77 -20.28 -6.19
N ILE A 114 -8.92 -19.26 -6.29
CA ILE A 114 -7.59 -19.34 -6.89
C ILE A 114 -6.56 -19.15 -5.78
N GLY A 115 -5.60 -20.07 -5.69
CA GLY A 115 -4.52 -20.00 -4.72
C GLY A 115 -3.17 -20.30 -5.35
N SER A 116 -2.13 -19.57 -4.94
CA SER A 116 -0.74 -19.86 -5.29
C SER A 116 0.16 -19.86 -4.05
N LYS A 117 1.14 -20.77 -4.06
CA LYS A 117 2.21 -20.81 -3.04
C LYS A 117 3.13 -19.59 -3.14
N THR A 118 3.17 -18.95 -4.31
CA THR A 118 3.95 -17.74 -4.57
C THR A 118 3.03 -16.53 -4.48
N GLY A 119 3.20 -15.71 -3.45
CA GLY A 119 2.55 -14.40 -3.32
C GLY A 119 3.49 -13.24 -3.66
N GLY A 120 3.01 -12.00 -3.51
CA GLY A 120 3.84 -10.80 -3.64
C GLY A 120 4.07 -10.30 -5.07
N THR A 121 3.67 -11.06 -6.09
CA THR A 121 3.76 -10.71 -7.51
C THR A 121 2.39 -10.76 -8.20
N SER A 122 2.31 -10.30 -9.45
CA SER A 122 1.13 -10.46 -10.29
C SER A 122 0.82 -11.95 -10.47
N ILE A 123 -0.44 -12.35 -10.29
CA ILE A 123 -0.84 -13.75 -10.47
C ILE A 123 -0.76 -14.17 -11.94
N GLU A 124 -0.86 -13.22 -12.85
CA GLU A 124 -0.75 -13.39 -14.29
C GLU A 124 0.68 -13.72 -14.74
N ASP A 125 1.68 -13.41 -13.90
CA ASP A 125 3.10 -13.68 -14.16
C ASP A 125 3.61 -14.97 -13.46
N ILE A 126 2.72 -15.70 -12.76
CA ILE A 126 3.01 -16.98 -12.05
C ILE A 126 2.67 -18.17 -12.95
#